data_AF-A0A016TB79-F1
#
_entry.id   AF-A0A016TB79-F1
#
_cell.length_a   1.000
_cell.length_b   1.000
_cell.length_c   1.000
_cell.angle_alpha   90.00
_cell.angle_beta   90.00
_cell.angle_gamma   90.00
#
_symmetry.space_group_name_H-M   'P 1'
#
loop_
_entity.id
_entity.type
_entity.pdbx_description
1 polymer ?
#
loop_
_entity_poly.entity_id
_entity_poly.type
_entity_poly.pdbx_seq_one_letter_code
_entity_poly.pdbx_strand_id
1 'polypeptide(L)'
;MNTETIPGEEIAGQHRPVVADIEDGKVLRDPVAVKERWRAYFEHLLNEDFPRKPKAPAEPVAGPMQPWTVDEVRKTIKKMKAGKATNPGGIPVEAWR
;
A
#
# COMPACT_ATOMS: atom_id res chain seq x y z
N MET A 1 0.48 34.32 -15.10
CA MET A 1 0.96 32.93 -14.93
C MET A 1 0.57 32.56 -13.52
N ASN A 2 -0.44 31.70 -13.39
CA ASN A 2 -1.10 31.45 -12.12
C ASN A 2 -0.49 30.15 -11.58
N THR A 3 0.22 30.22 -10.46
CA THR A 3 0.77 29.04 -9.81
C THR A 3 -0.35 28.37 -9.03
N GLU A 4 -0.92 27.29 -9.57
CA GLU A 4 -1.80 26.39 -8.82
C GLU A 4 -0.95 25.72 -7.73
N THR A 5 -1.11 26.21 -6.49
CA THR A 5 -0.55 25.59 -5.29
C THR A 5 -1.15 24.21 -5.10
N ILE A 6 -0.30 23.22 -4.81
CA ILE A 6 -0.71 21.83 -4.64
C ILE A 6 -1.61 21.71 -3.39
N PRO A 7 -2.82 21.15 -3.49
CA PRO A 7 -3.69 20.97 -2.33
C PRO A 7 -3.04 19.99 -1.36
N GLY A 8 -2.64 20.49 -0.20
CA GLY A 8 -1.91 19.74 0.84
C GLY A 8 -0.61 20.39 1.31
N GLU A 9 -0.12 21.45 0.64
CA GLU A 9 1.05 22.19 1.11
C GLU A 9 0.75 23.04 2.37
N GLU A 10 -0.50 23.51 2.51
CA GLU A 10 -0.94 24.33 3.65
C GLU A 10 -0.94 23.55 4.99
N ILE A 11 -1.18 22.23 4.96
CA ILE A 11 -1.17 21.40 6.17
C ILE A 11 0.24 21.05 6.65
N ALA A 12 1.27 21.22 5.79
CA ALA A 12 2.66 20.94 6.16
C ALA A 12 3.22 21.96 7.15
N GLY A 13 2.63 23.17 7.23
CA GLY A 13 2.99 24.18 8.22
C GLY A 13 2.42 23.92 9.62
N GLN A 14 1.28 23.22 9.70
CA GLN A 14 0.55 22.99 10.97
C GLN A 14 1.19 21.86 11.80
N HIS A 15 1.65 20.79 11.14
CA HIS A 15 2.20 19.62 11.80
C HIS A 15 3.70 19.51 11.54
N ARG A 16 4.51 20.07 12.44
CA ARG A 16 5.96 19.81 12.42
C ARG A 16 6.18 18.32 12.64
N PRO A 17 6.85 17.62 11.71
CA PRO A 17 7.09 16.20 11.87
C PRO A 17 8.10 16.00 13.01
N VAL A 18 7.80 15.08 13.90
CA VAL A 18 8.60 14.75 15.08
C VAL A 18 8.83 13.26 15.09
N VAL A 19 10.08 12.83 15.27
CA VAL A 19 10.44 11.40 15.31
C VAL A 19 11.22 11.14 16.58
N ALA A 20 10.81 10.13 17.33
CA ALA A 20 11.64 9.61 18.41
C ALA A 20 12.77 8.79 17.79
N ASP A 21 14.01 9.20 18.03
CA ASP A 21 15.16 8.36 17.82
C ASP A 21 15.13 7.24 18.87
N ILE A 22 14.87 6.03 18.41
CA ILE A 22 14.71 4.84 19.26
C ILE A 22 16.07 4.37 19.79
N GLU A 23 17.16 4.71 19.12
CA GLU A 23 18.52 4.31 19.51
C GLU A 23 19.10 5.25 20.58
N ASP A 24 18.91 6.55 20.42
CA ASP A 24 19.39 7.58 21.36
C ASP A 24 18.35 8.01 22.41
N GLY A 25 17.09 7.54 22.29
CA GLY A 25 15.97 7.94 23.15
C GLY A 25 15.57 9.41 23.02
N LYS A 26 16.07 10.12 21.99
CA LYS A 26 15.90 11.57 21.79
C LYS A 26 14.84 11.87 20.76
N VAL A 27 14.06 12.92 20.99
CA VAL A 27 13.03 13.36 20.05
C VAL A 27 13.59 14.37 19.06
N LEU A 28 13.64 14.00 17.78
CA LEU A 28 14.04 14.85 16.66
C LEU A 28 12.87 15.74 16.22
N ARG A 29 13.14 17.03 16.07
CA ARG A 29 12.17 18.05 15.63
C ARG A 29 12.64 18.84 14.40
N ASP A 30 13.91 18.69 14.02
CA ASP A 30 14.44 19.29 12.81
C ASP A 30 13.91 18.53 11.59
N PRO A 31 13.28 19.20 10.60
CA PRO A 31 12.67 18.52 9.46
C PRO A 31 13.65 17.70 8.61
N VAL A 32 14.92 18.12 8.53
CA VAL A 32 15.94 17.39 7.76
C VAL A 32 16.35 16.14 8.54
N ALA A 33 16.65 16.26 9.82
CA ALA A 33 16.99 15.13 10.68
C ALA A 33 15.86 14.10 10.75
N VAL A 34 14.61 14.56 10.81
CA VAL A 34 13.43 13.68 10.78
C VAL A 34 13.34 12.90 9.47
N LYS A 35 13.54 13.55 8.32
CA LYS A 35 13.53 12.88 7.01
C LYS A 35 14.67 11.86 6.89
N GLU A 36 15.88 12.21 7.32
CA GLU A 36 17.02 11.31 7.26
C GLU A 36 16.86 10.12 8.20
N ARG A 37 16.27 10.32 9.40
CA ARG A 37 15.93 9.20 10.30
C ARG A 37 14.93 8.24 9.66
N TRP A 38 13.90 8.78 9.00
CA TRP A 38 12.93 7.96 8.25
C TRP A 38 13.58 7.20 7.09
N ARG A 39 14.46 7.86 6.33
CA ARG A 39 15.21 7.22 5.25
C ARG A 39 16.00 6.03 5.76
N ALA A 40 16.81 6.21 6.80
CA ALA A 40 17.63 5.16 7.38
C ALA A 40 16.80 3.99 7.91
N TYR A 41 15.67 4.27 8.57
CA TYR A 41 14.75 3.23 9.06
C TYR A 41 14.18 2.38 7.92
N PHE A 42 13.66 3.01 6.86
CA PHE A 42 13.09 2.27 5.72
C PHE A 42 14.15 1.57 4.89
N GLU A 43 15.33 2.16 4.74
CA GLU A 43 16.46 1.52 4.06
C GLU A 43 16.87 0.23 4.77
N HIS A 44 16.96 0.25 6.11
CA HIS A 44 17.21 -0.96 6.88
C HIS A 44 16.05 -1.96 6.74
N LEU A 45 14.80 -1.53 6.99
CA LEU A 45 13.62 -2.39 6.96
C LEU A 45 13.41 -3.09 5.61
N LEU A 46 13.68 -2.40 4.50
CA LEU A 46 13.43 -2.91 3.16
C LEU A 46 14.60 -3.74 2.60
N ASN A 47 15.82 -3.54 3.10
CA ASN A 47 17.01 -4.27 2.66
C ASN A 47 17.45 -5.37 3.64
N GLU A 48 16.91 -5.40 4.85
CA GLU A 48 17.11 -6.50 5.78
C GLU A 48 16.34 -7.73 5.30
N ASP A 49 17.07 -8.73 4.83
CA ASP A 49 16.52 -10.05 4.49
C ASP A 49 16.17 -10.78 5.79
N PHE A 50 14.91 -10.71 6.19
CA PHE A 50 14.43 -11.51 7.33
C PHE A 50 14.56 -13.00 7.00
N PRO A 51 14.98 -13.84 7.97
CA PRO A 51 15.07 -15.28 7.78
C PRO A 51 13.70 -15.83 7.39
N ARG A 52 13.52 -16.07 6.09
CA ARG A 52 12.32 -16.70 5.56
C ARG A 52 12.43 -18.19 5.80
N LYS A 53 11.36 -18.80 6.31
CA LYS A 53 11.23 -20.26 6.29
C LYS A 53 11.45 -20.70 4.83
N PRO A 54 12.35 -21.66 4.56
CA PRO A 54 12.53 -22.15 3.21
C PRO A 54 11.18 -22.64 2.71
N LYS A 55 10.72 -22.04 1.61
CA LYS A 55 9.54 -22.54 0.91
C LYS A 55 9.92 -23.93 0.43
N ALA A 56 9.08 -24.93 0.72
CA ALA A 56 9.24 -26.24 0.12
C ALA A 56 9.36 -26.04 -1.41
N PRO A 57 10.32 -26.71 -2.08
CA PRO A 57 10.41 -26.65 -3.52
C PRO A 57 9.06 -27.08 -4.09
N ALA A 58 8.34 -26.11 -4.64
CA ALA A 58 7.13 -26.35 -5.38
C ALA A 58 7.54 -26.49 -6.84
N GLU A 59 6.94 -27.45 -7.54
CA GLU A 59 7.06 -27.47 -8.99
C GLU A 59 6.65 -26.08 -9.52
N PRO A 60 7.46 -25.46 -10.40
CA PRO A 60 7.02 -24.27 -11.10
C PRO A 60 5.65 -24.56 -11.69
N VAL A 61 4.68 -23.66 -11.51
CA VAL A 61 3.41 -23.76 -12.24
C VAL A 61 3.76 -23.50 -13.70
N ALA A 62 4.10 -24.58 -14.41
CA ALA A 62 4.52 -24.54 -15.80
C ALA A 62 3.27 -24.50 -16.67
N GLY A 63 3.18 -23.49 -17.53
CA GLY A 63 2.12 -23.35 -18.51
C GLY A 63 1.45 -21.98 -18.49
N PRO A 64 0.72 -21.63 -19.56
CA PRO A 64 -0.09 -20.43 -19.58
C PRO A 64 -1.13 -20.49 -18.46
N MET A 65 -1.33 -19.35 -17.79
CA MET A 65 -2.41 -19.20 -16.82
C MET A 65 -3.73 -19.62 -17.49
N GLN A 66 -4.45 -20.55 -16.86
CA GLN A 66 -5.72 -20.99 -17.39
C GLN A 66 -6.68 -19.80 -17.46
N PRO A 67 -7.32 -19.54 -18.62
CA PRO A 67 -8.34 -18.50 -18.70
C PRO A 67 -9.52 -18.90 -17.80
N TRP A 68 -10.14 -17.91 -17.17
CA TRP A 68 -11.37 -18.14 -16.42
C TRP A 68 -12.50 -18.57 -17.37
N THR A 69 -13.28 -19.54 -16.93
CA THR A 69 -14.51 -19.93 -17.63
C THR A 69 -15.63 -18.95 -17.30
N VAL A 70 -16.59 -18.81 -18.22
CA VAL A 70 -17.80 -17.98 -18.00
C VAL A 70 -18.58 -18.47 -16.76
N ASP A 71 -18.60 -19.77 -16.50
CA ASP A 71 -19.27 -20.35 -15.34
C ASP A 71 -18.59 -19.99 -14.02
N GLU A 72 -17.26 -19.97 -13.96
CA GLU A 72 -16.51 -19.52 -12.78
C GLU A 72 -16.75 -18.05 -12.49
N VAL A 73 -16.73 -17.21 -13.52
CA VAL A 73 -17.04 -15.78 -13.40
C VAL A 73 -18.47 -15.61 -12.88
N ARG A 74 -19.44 -16.30 -13.50
CA ARG A 74 -20.86 -16.23 -13.11
C ARG A 74 -21.09 -16.72 -11.68
N LYS A 75 -20.41 -17.81 -11.26
CA LYS A 75 -20.47 -18.32 -9.88
C LYS A 75 -19.89 -17.32 -8.89
N THR A 76 -18.83 -16.63 -9.27
CA THR A 76 -18.16 -15.63 -8.44
C THR A 76 -19.02 -14.39 -8.28
N ILE A 77 -19.59 -13.85 -9.37
CA ILE A 77 -20.52 -12.71 -9.33
C ILE A 77 -21.74 -13.03 -8.45
N LYS A 78 -22.32 -14.22 -8.59
CA LYS A 78 -23.44 -14.68 -7.73
C LYS A 78 -23.11 -14.73 -6.23
N LYS A 79 -21.83 -14.89 -5.87
CA LYS A 79 -21.37 -14.92 -4.47
C LYS A 79 -21.13 -13.51 -3.90
N MET A 80 -21.07 -12.49 -4.75
CA MET A 80 -20.89 -11.10 -4.31
C MET A 80 -22.16 -10.61 -3.60
N LYS A 81 -21.98 -9.91 -2.47
CA LYS A 81 -23.10 -9.33 -1.72
C LYS A 81 -23.45 -7.96 -2.30
N ALA A 82 -24.73 -7.76 -2.59
CA ALA A 82 -25.31 -6.45 -2.88
C ALA A 82 -25.22 -5.51 -1.66
N GLY A 83 -25.26 -4.21 -1.89
CA GLY A 83 -25.24 -3.16 -0.86
C GLY A 83 -23.87 -2.91 -0.24
N LYS A 84 -22.77 -3.38 -0.86
CA LYS A 84 -21.41 -3.02 -0.46
C LYS A 84 -21.01 -1.67 -1.06
N ALA A 85 -20.13 -0.96 -0.36
CA ALA A 85 -19.55 0.28 -0.85
C ALA A 85 -18.86 0.05 -2.20
N THR A 86 -19.11 0.97 -3.12
CA THR A 86 -18.57 0.96 -4.46
C THR A 86 -17.05 1.11 -4.43
N ASN A 87 -16.34 0.36 -5.28
CA ASN A 87 -14.91 0.56 -5.53
C ASN A 87 -14.66 2.03 -5.97
N PRO A 88 -13.47 2.62 -5.76
CA PRO A 88 -13.04 3.88 -6.39
C PRO A 88 -13.46 4.10 -7.85
N GLY A 89 -13.60 3.04 -8.65
CA GLY A 89 -14.13 3.09 -10.02
C GLY A 89 -15.63 3.32 -10.16
N GLY A 90 -16.41 3.45 -9.08
CA GLY A 90 -17.81 3.89 -9.13
C GLY A 90 -18.83 2.85 -9.63
N ILE A 91 -18.43 1.61 -9.92
CA ILE A 91 -19.33 0.56 -10.42
C ILE A 91 -19.81 -0.34 -9.27
N PRO A 92 -21.11 -0.34 -8.92
CA PRO A 92 -21.66 -1.15 -7.84
C PRO A 92 -21.82 -2.63 -8.28
N VAL A 93 -21.91 -3.57 -7.33
CA VAL A 93 -22.02 -5.02 -7.62
C VAL A 93 -23.26 -5.35 -8.45
N GLU A 94 -24.31 -4.55 -8.28
CA GLU A 94 -25.60 -4.63 -8.95
C GLU A 94 -25.53 -4.29 -10.44
N ALA A 95 -24.46 -3.60 -10.88
CA ALA A 95 -24.24 -3.28 -12.28
C ALA A 95 -23.68 -4.46 -13.09
N TRP A 96 -23.25 -5.54 -12.42
CA TRP A 96 -22.75 -6.75 -13.06
C TRP A 96 -23.93 -7.73 -13.26
N ARG A 97 -24.33 -7.96 -14.52
CA ARG A 97 -25.47 -8.81 -14.89
C ARG A 97 -25.04 -10.13 -15.54
#